data_AF-A0A821ZG76-F1
#
_entry.id   AF-A0A821ZG76-F1
#
_cell.length_a   1.000
_cell.length_b   1.000
_cell.length_c   1.000
_cell.angle_alpha   90.00
_cell.angle_beta   90.00
_cell.angle_gamma   90.00
#
_symmetry.space_group_name_H-M   'P 1'
#
loop_
_entity.id
_entity.type
_entity.pdbx_description
1 polymer ?
#
loop_
_entity_poly.entity_id
_entity_poly.type
_entity_poly.pdbx_seq_one_letter_code
_entity_poly.pdbx_strand_id
1 'polypeptide(L)' 'PCARDPFIDDNVEFARRLRSLNVPHQLIVVDEWPHGYLDFGFVSDDVAKFNIEIIRMLQNIVQQSYSNDTDDLSCITTYL' A
#
# COMPACT_ATOMS: atom_id res chain seq x y z
N PRO A 1 -1.49 -8.26 2.51
CA PRO A 1 -2.47 -9.37 2.58
C PRO A 1 -1.91 -10.46 3.48
N CYS A 2 -2.75 -11.32 4.07
CA CYS A 2 -2.24 -12.45 4.84
C CYS A 2 -1.94 -13.66 3.94
N ALA A 3 -1.03 -14.55 4.35
CA ALA A 3 -0.69 -15.73 3.56
C ALA A 3 -1.85 -16.73 3.43
N ARG A 4 -2.84 -16.66 4.33
CA ARG A 4 -4.06 -17.47 4.30
C ARG A 4 -5.25 -16.74 3.68
N ASP A 5 -5.00 -15.64 3.00
CA ASP A 5 -6.03 -14.92 2.25
C ASP A 5 -6.41 -15.76 1.02
N PRO A 6 -7.70 -16.11 0.82
CA PRO A 6 -8.14 -16.85 -0.36
C PRO A 6 -7.83 -16.16 -1.68
N PHE A 7 -7.48 -14.86 -1.65
CA PHE A 7 -7.12 -14.04 -2.83
C PHE A 7 -5.65 -13.60 -2.82
N ILE A 8 -4.76 -14.29 -2.09
CA ILE A 8 -3.33 -13.92 -2.07
C ILE A 8 -2.68 -13.98 -3.46
N ASP A 9 -3.08 -14.96 -4.28
CA ASP A 9 -2.54 -15.14 -5.63
C ASP A 9 -2.83 -13.95 -6.53
N ASP A 10 -4.02 -13.34 -6.42
CA ASP A 10 -4.38 -12.14 -7.18
C ASP A 10 -3.50 -10.94 -6.79
N ASN A 11 -3.19 -10.79 -5.50
CA ASN A 11 -2.31 -9.73 -5.01
C ASN A 11 -0.87 -9.92 -5.52
N VAL A 12 -0.38 -11.16 -5.54
CA VAL A 12 0.95 -11.50 -6.07
C VAL A 12 1.01 -11.26 -7.58
N GLU A 13 0.00 -11.70 -8.32
CA GLU A 13 -0.09 -11.51 -9.77
C GLU A 13 -0.20 -10.01 -10.12
N PHE A 14 -0.95 -9.23 -9.34
CA PHE A 14 -1.02 -7.78 -9.52
C PHE A 14 0.35 -7.12 -9.30
N ALA A 15 1.05 -7.44 -8.21
CA ALA A 15 2.39 -6.94 -7.95
C ALA A 15 3.38 -7.34 -9.06
N ARG A 16 3.28 -8.59 -9.57
CA ARG A 16 4.09 -9.06 -10.70
C ARG A 16 3.85 -8.23 -11.95
N ARG A 17 2.59 -7.88 -12.24
CA ARG A 17 2.24 -7.02 -13.39
C ARG A 17 2.78 -5.60 -13.22
N LEU A 18 2.65 -5.00 -12.03
CA LEU A 18 3.24 -3.69 -11.74
C LEU A 18 4.76 -3.69 -11.96
N ARG A 19 5.44 -4.76 -11.52
CA ARG A 19 6.87 -4.95 -11.79
C ARG A 19 7.18 -4.96 -13.28
N SER A 20 6.40 -5.68 -14.08
CA SER A 20 6.61 -5.75 -15.54
C SER A 20 6.44 -4.41 -16.26
N LEU A 21 5.68 -3.48 -15.67
CA LEU A 21 5.46 -2.13 -16.17
C LEU A 21 6.44 -1.10 -15.59
N ASN A 22 7.45 -1.54 -14.82
CA ASN A 22 8.38 -0.67 -14.07
C ASN A 22 7.67 0.34 -13.14
N VAL A 23 6.47 0.00 -12.67
CA VAL A 23 5.76 0.83 -11.68
C VAL A 23 6.34 0.52 -10.30
N PRO A 24 6.83 1.54 -9.54
CA PRO A 24 7.27 1.34 -8.16
C PRO A 24 6.15 0.77 -7.31
N HIS A 25 6.40 -0.33 -6.62
CA HIS A 25 5.41 -1.00 -5.77
C HIS A 25 6.07 -1.71 -4.60
N GLN A 26 5.29 -1.92 -3.54
CA GLN A 26 5.68 -2.72 -2.38
C GLN A 26 4.53 -3.67 -2.05
N LEU A 27 4.84 -4.96 -1.92
CA LEU A 27 3.88 -5.97 -1.45
C LEU A 27 4.41 -6.57 -0.15
N ILE A 28 3.64 -6.43 0.92
CA ILE A 28 3.93 -7.03 2.24
C ILE A 28 2.91 -8.14 2.48
N VAL A 29 3.41 -9.37 2.62
CA VAL A 29 2.61 -10.55 2.96
C VAL A 29 2.88 -10.90 4.42
N VAL A 30 1.82 -11.12 5.19
CA VAL A 30 1.91 -11.45 6.62
C VAL A 30 1.44 -12.89 6.85
N ASP A 31 2.33 -13.74 7.36
CA ASP A 31 2.10 -15.19 7.36
C ASP A 31 1.15 -15.69 8.46
N GLU A 32 1.20 -15.09 9.66
CA GLU A 32 0.54 -15.64 10.86
C GLU A 32 -0.81 -15.02 11.19
N TRP A 33 -1.24 -13.99 10.47
CA TRP A 33 -2.45 -13.24 10.83
C TRP A 33 -3.67 -13.63 9.99
N PRO A 34 -4.89 -13.58 10.58
CA PRO A 34 -6.11 -13.90 9.86
C PRO A 34 -6.39 -12.89 8.75
N HIS A 35 -7.22 -13.27 7.77
CA HIS A 35 -7.76 -12.29 6.84
C HIS A 35 -8.55 -11.21 7.60
N GLY A 36 -8.48 -9.96 7.13
CA GLY A 36 -9.06 -8.81 7.83
C GLY A 36 -8.26 -8.36 9.06
N TYR A 37 -6.99 -8.76 9.21
CA TYR A 37 -6.22 -8.47 10.42
C TYR A 37 -6.12 -6.99 10.78
N LEU A 38 -6.22 -6.08 9.80
CA LEU A 38 -6.16 -4.64 10.04
C LEU A 38 -7.23 -4.16 11.02
N ASP A 39 -8.38 -4.84 11.10
CA ASP A 39 -9.45 -4.50 12.03
C ASP A 39 -9.11 -4.87 13.48
N PHE A 40 -8.17 -5.80 13.71
CA PHE A 40 -7.83 -6.27 15.06
C PHE A 40 -6.79 -5.40 15.78
N GLY A 41 -6.53 -4.18 15.31
CA GLY A 41 -5.59 -3.27 15.96
C GLY A 41 -5.97 -2.85 17.39
N PHE A 42 -7.23 -3.06 17.79
CA PHE A 42 -7.67 -2.84 19.18
C PHE A 42 -7.54 -4.08 20.08
N VAL A 43 -7.20 -5.25 19.51
CA VAL A 43 -7.10 -6.53 20.22
C VAL A 43 -5.66 -7.04 20.29
N SER A 44 -4.81 -6.70 19.30
CA SER A 44 -3.42 -7.14 19.22
C SER A 44 -2.47 -5.96 19.06
N ASP A 45 -1.52 -5.83 19.99
CA ASP A 45 -0.47 -4.79 19.94
C ASP A 45 0.40 -4.89 18.69
N ASP A 46 0.66 -6.10 18.20
CA ASP A 46 1.49 -6.30 17.00
C ASP A 46 0.75 -5.83 15.74
N VAL A 47 -0.54 -6.12 15.65
CA VAL A 47 -1.41 -5.58 14.59
C VAL A 47 -1.50 -4.06 14.70
N ALA A 48 -1.64 -3.51 15.91
CA ALA A 48 -1.69 -2.07 16.12
C ALA A 48 -0.41 -1.37 15.62
N LYS A 49 0.76 -1.91 15.97
CA LYS A 49 2.05 -1.41 15.49
C LYS A 49 2.16 -1.51 13.98
N PHE A 50 1.74 -2.63 13.39
CA PHE A 50 1.77 -2.81 11.95
C PHE A 50 0.87 -1.82 11.22
N ASN A 51 -0.34 -1.58 11.72
CA ASN A 51 -1.26 -0.59 11.16
C ASN A 51 -0.62 0.81 11.16
N ILE A 52 0.07 1.18 12.26
CA ILE A 52 0.80 2.45 12.35
C ILE A 52 1.91 2.53 11.28
N GLU A 53 2.67 1.45 11.07
CA GLU A 53 3.71 1.41 10.04
C GLU A 53 3.12 1.56 8.62
N ILE A 54 2.00 0.89 8.32
CA ILE A 54 1.30 1.05 7.03
C ILE A 54 0.84 2.51 6.83
N ILE A 55 0.29 3.14 7.87
CA ILE A 55 -0.11 4.56 7.80
C ILE A 55 1.11 5.45 7.51
N ARG A 56 2.25 5.19 8.16
CA ARG A 56 3.50 5.94 7.90
C ARG A 56 3.98 5.75 6.46
N MET A 57 3.93 4.53 5.93
CA MET A 57 4.29 4.26 4.54
C MET A 57 3.38 5.04 3.56
N LEU A 58 2.07 5.02 3.79
CA LEU A 58 1.11 5.76 2.98
C LEU A 58 1.33 7.28 3.05
N GLN A 59 1.58 7.81 4.25
CA GLN A 59 1.90 9.23 4.43
C GLN A 59 3.16 9.62 3.65
N ASN A 60 4.21 8.79 3.70
CA ASN A 60 5.44 9.04 2.93
C ASN A 60 5.18 9.06 1.42
N ILE A 61 4.39 8.12 0.90
CA ILE A 61 4.00 8.09 -0.52
C ILE A 61 3.26 9.37 -0.90
N VAL A 62 2.26 9.76 -0.11
CA VAL A 62 1.46 10.96 -0.36
C VAL A 62 2.33 12.23 -0.32
N GLN A 63 3.22 12.38 0.65
CA GLN A 63 4.13 13.53 0.75
C GLN A 63 5.13 13.60 -0.40
N GLN A 64 5.62 12.45 -0.87
CA GLN A 64 6.48 12.38 -2.06
C GLN A 64 5.72 12.85 -3.31
N SER A 65 4.45 12.46 -3.46
CA SER A 65 3.63 12.94 -4.58
C SER A 65 3.48 14.47 -4.57
N TYR A 66 3.19 15.07 -3.41
CA TYR A 66 3.08 16.54 -3.29
C TYR A 66 4.39 17.28 -3.58
N SER A 67 5.53 16.68 -3.24
CA SER A 67 6.85 17.28 -3.49
C SER A 67 7.27 17.21 -4.96
N ASN A 68 6.74 16.23 -5.71
CA ASN A 68 7.01 16.06 -7.14
C ASN A 68 6.07 16.89 -8.04
N ASP A 69 4.89 17.28 -7.54
CA ASP A 69 3.90 18.05 -8.31
C ASP A 69 4.21 19.57 -8.40
N THR A 70 5.14 20.11 -7.61
CA THR A 70 5.56 21.52 -7.75
C THR A 70 6.37 21.80 -9.02
N ASP A 71 6.84 20.76 -9.72
CA ASP A 71 7.58 20.89 -10.98
C ASP A 71 6.70 20.70 -12.23
N ASP A 72 5.39 20.38 -12.10
CA ASP A 72 4.53 20.18 -13.26
C ASP A 72 3.08 20.71 -13.07
N LEU A 73 2.96 22.01 -12.83
CA LEU A 73 1.69 22.76 -12.89
C LEU A 73 1.08 22.82 -14.31
N SER A 74 1.64 22.14 -15.31
CA SER A 74 1.12 22.14 -16.68
C SER A 74 -0.09 21.22 -16.89
N CYS A 75 -0.29 20.22 -16.01
CA CYS A 75 -1.33 19.20 -16.20
C CYS A 75 -2.73 19.59 -15.67
N ILE A 76 -2.86 20.63 -14.83
CA ILE A 76 -4.16 21.00 -14.22
C ILE A 76 -5.03 21.83 -15.19
N THR A 77 -4.47 22.44 -16.23
CA THR A 77 -5.20 23.39 -17.10
C THR A 77 -5.97 22.76 -18.26
N THR A 78 -6.18 21.42 -18.30
CA THR A 78 -6.90 20.76 -19.41
C THR A 78 -8.35 20.36 -19.07
N TYR A 79 -8.85 20.65 -17.85
CA TYR A 79 -10.23 20.34 -17.46
C TYR A 79 -10.96 21.51 -16.79
N LEU A 80 -10.81 22.73 -17.34
CA LEU A 80 -11.74 23.84 -17.12
C LEU A 80 -12.23 24.41 -18.44
#